data_AF-H2XZ56-F1
#
_entry.id   AF-H2XZ56-F1
#
_cell.length_a   1.000
_cell.length_b   1.000
_cell.length_c   1.000
_cell.angle_alpha   90.00
_cell.angle_beta   90.00
_cell.angle_gamma   90.00
#
_symmetry.space_group_name_H-M   'P 1'
#
loop_
_entity.id
_entity.type
_entity.pdbx_description
1 polymer ?
#
loop_
_entity_poly.entity_id
_entity_poly.type
_entity_poly.pdbx_seq_one_letter_code
_entity_poly.pdbx_strand_id
1 'polypeptide(L)'
;MQEILDNAQIFNGVDSSSQCDDSKAFPRPPWRTDTVDKYSLKPQSNLMVTHVNQTLALQKAKKFSATPNKTQTSEEWLMNHDLTYQEITLKDLLIKGKQVKKAGEGKHLVFDATVITEMEYKLNMAIEQYHMRVKWLLEGSKKLFGLVKGERVGVLIDSSDANTGFGRLQDFQQSLLYLMDEQLKYKKSLYLLSFGSEPESLWNHARDLNLRTLEEARDFIRGLHPAG
;
A
#
# COMPACT_ATOMS: atom_id res chain seq x y z
N MET A 1 -46.19 16.66 9.01
CA MET A 1 -47.38 16.03 9.61
C MET A 1 -47.21 14.53 9.47
N GLN A 2 -47.19 13.85 10.62
CA GLN A 2 -47.33 12.41 10.89
C GLN A 2 -46.45 11.45 10.06
N GLU A 3 -45.38 10.85 10.58
CA GLU A 3 -45.32 9.86 11.67
C GLU A 3 -46.39 8.77 11.57
N ILE A 4 -45.94 7.58 11.16
CA ILE A 4 -46.69 6.32 11.14
C ILE A 4 -46.48 5.65 12.49
N LEU A 5 -47.57 5.52 13.24
CA LEU A 5 -47.71 4.70 14.43
C LEU A 5 -47.99 3.24 14.04
N ASP A 6 -47.27 2.35 14.72
CA ASP A 6 -47.64 1.07 15.31
C ASP A 6 -48.80 0.25 14.72
N ASN A 7 -48.50 -1.04 14.51
CA ASN A 7 -49.29 -2.08 15.17
C ASN A 7 -48.41 -3.28 15.56
N ALA A 8 -48.28 -3.43 16.87
CA ALA A 8 -47.81 -4.62 17.56
C ALA A 8 -48.78 -5.80 17.40
N GLN A 9 -48.30 -6.98 17.79
CA GLN A 9 -49.00 -8.20 18.23
C GLN A 9 -48.65 -9.42 17.38
N ILE A 10 -47.55 -10.10 17.70
CA ILE A 10 -47.56 -11.56 17.88
C ILE A 10 -46.56 -11.90 19.00
N PHE A 11 -47.00 -12.75 19.93
CA PHE A 11 -46.33 -13.33 21.10
C PHE A 11 -46.41 -12.55 22.42
N ASN A 12 -47.64 -12.49 22.92
CA ASN A 12 -47.92 -12.59 24.35
C ASN A 12 -47.66 -14.02 24.85
N GLY A 13 -46.85 -14.12 25.91
CA GLY A 13 -47.19 -14.87 27.13
C GLY A 13 -46.72 -16.32 27.24
N VAL A 14 -46.35 -16.85 28.42
CA VAL A 14 -46.25 -16.38 29.82
C VAL A 14 -45.66 -17.64 30.54
N ASP A 15 -44.57 -17.62 31.33
CA ASP A 15 -44.46 -17.42 32.79
C ASP A 15 -43.15 -18.14 33.22
N SER A 16 -42.48 -17.98 34.37
CA SER A 16 -42.31 -16.92 35.38
C SER A 16 -41.46 -17.50 36.51
N SER A 17 -40.46 -16.75 36.96
CA SER A 17 -39.88 -16.67 38.33
C SER A 17 -38.49 -16.04 38.19
N SER A 18 -38.06 -15.04 38.96
CA SER A 18 -38.65 -14.31 40.07
C SER A 18 -37.70 -13.14 40.36
N GLN A 19 -38.27 -11.94 40.49
CA GLN A 19 -37.82 -10.80 41.31
C GLN A 19 -36.35 -10.31 41.24
N CYS A 20 -36.23 -9.07 40.78
CA CYS A 20 -35.11 -8.17 40.99
C CYS A 20 -35.05 -7.74 42.47
N ASP A 21 -33.83 -7.72 43.03
CA ASP A 21 -33.52 -6.93 44.23
C ASP A 21 -32.33 -6.03 43.89
N ASP A 22 -32.63 -4.74 43.72
CA ASP A 22 -31.72 -3.70 43.25
C ASP A 22 -31.13 -3.00 44.48
N SER A 23 -30.14 -3.63 45.14
CA SER A 23 -29.28 -2.94 46.10
C SER A 23 -27.99 -3.72 46.40
N LYS A 24 -26.90 -3.34 45.72
CA LYS A 24 -25.51 -3.24 46.23
C LYS A 24 -24.53 -3.18 45.06
N ALA A 25 -24.28 -1.97 44.56
CA ALA A 25 -23.05 -1.72 43.80
C ALA A 25 -21.85 -1.90 44.75
N PHE A 26 -21.10 -2.99 44.59
CA PHE A 26 -19.83 -3.15 45.28
C PHE A 26 -18.83 -2.12 44.72
N PRO A 27 -18.22 -1.27 45.55
CA PRO A 27 -17.19 -0.34 45.06
C PRO A 27 -15.99 -1.16 44.58
N ARG A 28 -15.49 -0.85 43.37
CA ARG A 28 -14.24 -1.43 42.90
C ARG A 28 -13.12 -1.05 43.86
N PRO A 29 -12.28 -1.99 44.31
CA PRO A 29 -11.15 -1.64 45.16
C PRO A 29 -10.18 -0.72 44.40
N PRO A 30 -9.49 0.19 45.10
CA PRO A 30 -8.51 1.06 44.49
C PRO A 30 -7.33 0.24 43.96
N TRP A 31 -6.79 0.67 42.82
CA TRP A 31 -5.61 0.07 42.20
C TRP A 31 -4.45 0.04 43.20
N ARG A 32 -3.92 -1.16 43.45
CA ARG A 32 -2.71 -1.36 44.24
C ARG A 32 -1.55 -1.56 43.28
N THR A 33 -0.57 -0.67 43.32
CA THR A 33 0.72 -0.91 42.68
C THR A 33 1.49 -1.88 43.56
N ASP A 34 1.55 -3.14 43.14
CA ASP A 34 2.48 -4.08 43.74
C ASP A 34 3.90 -3.63 43.40
N THR A 35 4.62 -3.14 44.40
CA THR A 35 6.06 -2.91 44.30
C THR A 35 6.73 -4.27 44.20
N VAL A 36 7.04 -4.69 42.98
CA VAL A 36 7.85 -5.87 42.72
C VAL A 36 9.23 -5.62 43.33
N ASP A 37 9.57 -6.37 44.38
CA ASP A 37 10.91 -6.35 44.96
C ASP A 37 11.94 -6.68 43.88
N LYS A 38 12.72 -5.66 43.50
CA LYS A 38 13.76 -5.72 42.45
C LYS A 38 14.88 -6.74 42.72
N TYR A 39 14.86 -7.42 43.87
CA TYR A 39 15.91 -8.34 44.33
C TYR A 39 15.51 -9.83 44.29
N SER A 40 14.30 -10.18 43.87
CA SER A 40 13.82 -11.58 43.90
C SER A 40 13.69 -12.27 42.54
N LEU A 41 14.13 -11.64 41.45
CA LEU A 41 14.17 -12.29 40.13
C LEU A 41 15.57 -12.81 39.86
N LYS A 42 15.79 -14.12 40.08
CA LYS A 42 16.95 -14.80 39.49
C LYS A 42 16.81 -14.73 37.97
N PRO A 43 17.81 -14.22 37.23
CA PRO A 43 17.77 -14.22 35.78
C PRO A 43 17.64 -15.66 35.29
N GLN A 44 16.56 -15.97 34.58
CA GLN A 44 16.50 -17.21 33.83
C GLN A 44 17.55 -17.12 32.71
N SER A 45 18.70 -17.78 32.92
CA SER A 45 19.86 -17.73 32.02
C SER A 45 19.65 -18.44 30.67
N ASN A 46 18.46 -18.99 30.44
CA ASN A 46 18.09 -19.70 29.22
C ASN A 46 17.27 -18.85 28.23
N LEU A 47 16.92 -17.61 28.56
CA LEU A 47 16.41 -16.63 27.59
C LEU A 47 17.55 -15.77 27.04
N MET A 48 18.53 -16.45 26.41
CA MET A 48 19.45 -15.78 25.51
C MET A 48 18.68 -15.37 24.26
N VAL A 49 17.99 -14.23 24.36
CA VAL A 49 17.60 -13.45 23.19
C VAL A 49 18.89 -13.16 22.44
N THR A 50 19.10 -13.88 21.35
CA THR A 50 20.33 -13.81 20.57
C THR A 50 20.45 -12.43 19.94
N HIS A 51 21.19 -11.56 20.61
CA HIS A 51 21.59 -10.24 20.11
C HIS A 51 22.16 -10.33 18.68
N VAL A 52 22.76 -11.46 18.32
CA VAL A 52 23.27 -11.78 16.98
C VAL A 52 22.16 -11.89 15.93
N ASN A 53 21.04 -12.56 16.23
CA ASN A 53 19.92 -12.69 15.28
C ASN A 53 19.15 -11.38 15.13
N GLN A 54 19.01 -10.61 16.22
CA GLN A 54 18.44 -9.27 16.15
C GLN A 54 19.33 -8.35 15.32
N THR A 55 20.65 -8.39 15.49
CA THR A 55 21.59 -7.55 14.73
C THR A 55 21.61 -7.93 13.25
N LEU A 56 21.57 -9.22 12.91
CA LEU A 56 21.44 -9.69 11.53
C LEU A 56 20.08 -9.31 10.92
N ALA A 57 18.98 -9.42 11.66
CA ALA A 57 17.66 -8.98 11.21
C ALA A 57 17.61 -7.45 10.99
N LEU A 58 18.23 -6.67 11.88
CA LEU A 58 18.33 -5.20 11.79
C LEU A 58 19.27 -4.77 10.66
N GLN A 59 20.39 -5.46 10.46
CA GLN A 59 21.30 -5.23 9.33
C GLN A 59 20.68 -5.66 8.01
N LYS A 60 19.90 -6.76 7.99
CA LYS A 60 19.06 -7.14 6.85
C LYS A 60 18.03 -6.06 6.57
N ALA A 61 17.27 -5.60 7.57
CA ALA A 61 16.29 -4.52 7.44
C ALA A 61 16.92 -3.18 6.99
N LYS A 62 18.13 -2.86 7.44
CA LYS A 62 18.87 -1.65 7.02
C LYS A 62 19.45 -1.76 5.60
N LYS A 63 19.94 -2.94 5.18
CA LYS A 63 20.28 -3.19 3.77
C LYS A 63 19.04 -3.20 2.88
N PHE A 64 17.88 -3.46 3.47
CA PHE A 64 16.57 -3.50 2.84
C PHE A 64 15.84 -2.15 2.84
N SER A 65 16.38 -1.12 3.53
CA SER A 65 15.97 0.27 3.33
C SER A 65 16.62 0.84 2.06
N ALA A 66 16.61 0.08 0.97
CA ALA A 66 16.49 0.70 -0.33
C ALA A 66 15.09 1.29 -0.34
N THR A 67 14.96 2.56 0.06
CA THR A 67 13.74 3.31 -0.19
C THR A 67 13.38 3.05 -1.65
N PRO A 68 12.16 2.57 -1.98
CA PRO A 68 11.77 2.40 -3.37
C PRO A 68 12.07 3.75 -4.02
N ASN A 69 13.03 3.81 -4.95
CA ASN A 69 13.49 5.07 -5.53
C ASN A 69 12.24 5.74 -6.11
N LYS A 70 11.72 6.75 -5.39
CA LYS A 70 10.33 7.20 -5.54
C LYS A 70 10.06 7.86 -6.90
N THR A 71 11.12 8.04 -7.69
CA THR A 71 11.13 8.67 -9.01
C THR A 71 11.29 7.67 -10.16
N GLN A 72 11.57 6.39 -9.86
CA GLN A 72 11.79 5.37 -10.88
C GLN A 72 10.46 4.79 -11.41
N THR A 73 10.37 4.66 -12.73
CA THR A 73 9.30 3.90 -13.39
C THR A 73 9.42 2.41 -13.06
N SER A 74 8.34 1.65 -13.30
CA SER A 74 8.39 0.20 -13.14
C SER A 74 9.42 -0.45 -14.07
N GLU A 75 9.59 0.08 -15.29
CA GLU A 75 10.61 -0.38 -16.24
C GLU A 75 12.04 -0.12 -15.74
N GLU A 76 12.35 1.12 -15.34
CA GLU A 76 13.66 1.49 -14.78
C GLU A 76 13.99 0.68 -13.52
N TRP A 77 12.98 0.39 -12.70
CA TRP A 77 13.15 -0.43 -11.51
C TRP A 77 13.45 -1.89 -11.88
N LEU A 78 12.70 -2.47 -12.83
CA LEU A 78 12.87 -3.85 -13.28
C LEU A 78 14.24 -4.12 -13.89
N MET A 79 14.88 -3.14 -14.54
CA MET A 79 16.25 -3.28 -15.08
C MET A 79 17.27 -3.78 -14.05
N ASN A 80 17.04 -3.51 -12.76
CA ASN A 80 17.93 -3.91 -11.66
C ASN A 80 17.30 -4.91 -10.69
N HIS A 81 16.06 -5.34 -10.95
CA HIS A 81 15.28 -6.18 -10.04
C HIS A 81 14.60 -7.37 -10.73
N ASP A 82 14.74 -7.51 -12.04
CA ASP A 82 14.23 -8.69 -12.73
C ASP A 82 15.00 -9.97 -12.32
N LEU A 83 14.37 -11.11 -12.60
CA LEU A 83 14.90 -12.42 -12.21
C LEU A 83 16.17 -12.79 -12.99
N THR A 84 16.36 -12.23 -14.18
CA THR A 84 17.55 -12.46 -15.02
C THR A 84 18.77 -11.72 -14.49
N TYR A 85 18.61 -10.46 -14.10
CA TYR A 85 19.60 -9.61 -13.45
C TYR A 85 20.02 -10.19 -12.10
N GLN A 86 19.07 -10.79 -11.38
CA GLN A 86 19.35 -11.46 -10.11
C GLN A 86 19.92 -12.88 -10.26
N GLU A 87 20.05 -13.40 -11.50
CA GLU A 87 20.53 -14.74 -11.81
C GLU A 87 19.77 -15.86 -11.08
N ILE A 88 18.45 -15.71 -10.95
CA ILE A 88 17.56 -16.68 -10.27
C ILE A 88 16.59 -17.35 -11.25
N THR A 89 16.93 -17.40 -12.52
CA THR A 89 16.13 -18.12 -13.51
C THR A 89 16.45 -19.61 -13.52
N LEU A 90 15.57 -20.40 -14.14
CA LEU A 90 15.82 -21.82 -14.36
C LEU A 90 17.12 -22.06 -15.16
N LYS A 91 17.48 -21.16 -16.07
CA LYS A 91 18.73 -21.28 -16.85
C LYS A 91 19.95 -21.19 -15.92
N ASP A 92 19.94 -20.25 -14.99
CA ASP A 92 21.01 -20.03 -14.02
C ASP A 92 21.16 -21.22 -13.08
N LEU A 93 20.04 -21.84 -12.69
CA LEU A 93 20.05 -23.08 -11.92
C LEU A 93 20.64 -24.24 -12.73
N LEU A 94 20.16 -24.46 -13.96
CA LEU A 94 20.57 -25.58 -14.80
C LEU A 94 22.08 -25.58 -15.08
N ILE A 95 22.69 -24.40 -15.23
CA ILE A 95 24.15 -24.25 -15.38
C ILE A 95 24.92 -24.77 -14.16
N LYS A 96 24.32 -24.68 -12.96
CA LYS A 96 24.92 -25.16 -11.70
C LYS A 96 24.66 -26.64 -11.42
N GLY A 97 23.85 -27.31 -12.24
CA GLY A 97 23.50 -28.73 -12.07
C GLY A 97 24.59 -29.68 -12.56
N LYS A 98 24.91 -30.70 -11.75
CA LYS A 98 25.85 -31.77 -12.10
C LYS A 98 25.09 -32.93 -12.73
N GLN A 99 25.48 -33.35 -13.93
CA GLN A 99 24.89 -34.53 -14.56
C GLN A 99 25.47 -35.81 -13.97
N VAL A 100 24.60 -36.67 -13.42
CA VAL A 100 24.95 -37.98 -12.89
C VAL A 100 24.24 -39.03 -13.74
N LYS A 101 24.98 -40.03 -14.23
CA LYS A 101 24.41 -41.23 -14.84
C LYS A 101 24.14 -42.23 -13.73
N LYS A 102 22.88 -42.65 -13.58
CA LYS A 102 22.51 -43.74 -12.68
C LYS A 102 22.43 -45.02 -13.49
N ALA A 103 22.95 -46.13 -12.98
CA ALA A 103 23.01 -47.38 -13.75
C ALA A 103 21.58 -47.87 -14.10
N GLY A 104 21.26 -47.90 -15.40
CA GLY A 104 19.94 -48.33 -15.91
C GLY A 104 18.88 -47.23 -16.04
N GLU A 105 19.11 -46.04 -15.50
CA GLU A 105 18.22 -44.88 -15.61
C GLU A 105 18.93 -43.73 -16.36
N GLY A 106 18.18 -42.83 -16.98
CA GLY A 106 18.70 -41.76 -17.83
C GLY A 106 19.69 -40.81 -17.13
N LYS A 107 20.06 -39.73 -17.83
CA LYS A 107 20.89 -38.67 -17.20
C LYS A 107 20.04 -37.91 -16.18
N HIS A 108 20.48 -37.86 -14.92
CA HIS A 108 19.86 -37.06 -13.87
C HIS A 108 20.70 -35.82 -13.59
N LEU A 109 20.03 -34.70 -13.29
CA LEU A 109 20.68 -33.49 -12.77
C LEU A 109 20.62 -33.51 -11.24
N VAL A 110 21.77 -33.36 -10.60
CA VAL A 110 21.91 -33.26 -9.16
C VAL A 110 22.49 -31.88 -8.84
N PHE A 111 21.86 -31.18 -7.90
CA PHE A 111 22.29 -29.87 -7.44
C PHE A 111 22.91 -29.98 -6.06
N ASP A 112 23.92 -29.15 -5.80
CA ASP A 112 24.46 -29.01 -4.45
C ASP A 112 23.38 -28.36 -3.56
N ALA A 113 23.25 -28.84 -2.32
CA ALA A 113 22.29 -28.28 -1.37
C ALA A 113 22.52 -26.77 -1.15
N THR A 114 23.78 -26.32 -1.16
CA THR A 114 24.13 -24.90 -1.02
C THR A 114 23.59 -24.05 -2.17
N VAL A 115 23.62 -24.56 -3.41
CA VAL A 115 23.06 -23.88 -4.58
C VAL A 115 21.55 -23.73 -4.45
N ILE A 116 20.86 -24.78 -4.01
CA ILE A 116 19.41 -24.73 -3.79
C ILE A 116 19.05 -23.72 -2.68
N THR A 117 19.73 -23.78 -1.54
CA THR A 117 19.47 -22.85 -0.43
C THR A 117 19.77 -21.39 -0.80
N GLU A 118 20.84 -21.11 -1.57
CA GLU A 118 21.13 -19.76 -2.06
C GLU A 118 20.04 -19.25 -3.02
N MET A 119 19.59 -20.11 -3.94
CA MET A 119 18.50 -19.81 -4.87
C MET A 119 17.19 -19.52 -4.13
N GLU A 120 16.81 -20.37 -3.18
CA GLU A 120 15.63 -20.18 -2.33
C GLU A 120 15.72 -18.85 -1.57
N TYR A 121 16.89 -18.53 -1.00
CA TYR A 121 17.09 -17.26 -0.30
C TYR A 121 16.90 -16.06 -1.24
N LYS A 122 17.54 -16.06 -2.41
CA LYS A 122 17.40 -14.98 -3.40
C LYS A 122 15.97 -14.85 -3.92
N LEU A 123 15.27 -15.96 -4.15
CA LEU A 123 13.87 -15.95 -4.58
C LEU A 123 12.96 -15.32 -3.52
N ASN A 124 13.13 -15.68 -2.25
CA ASN A 124 12.39 -15.06 -1.15
C ASN A 124 12.68 -13.55 -1.08
N MET A 125 13.94 -13.14 -1.24
CA MET A 125 14.28 -11.71 -1.31
C MET A 125 13.61 -11.00 -2.48
N ALA A 126 13.58 -11.62 -3.66
CA ALA A 126 12.90 -11.06 -4.82
C ALA A 126 11.41 -10.86 -4.52
N ILE A 127 10.73 -11.87 -4.00
CA ILE A 127 9.30 -11.81 -3.65
C ILE A 127 9.02 -10.62 -2.72
N GLU A 128 9.82 -10.45 -1.68
CA GLU A 128 9.68 -9.33 -0.74
C GLU A 128 9.88 -7.97 -1.42
N GLN A 129 10.87 -7.84 -2.31
CA GLN A 129 11.11 -6.62 -3.09
C GLN A 129 9.94 -6.28 -4.02
N TYR A 130 9.39 -7.29 -4.72
CA TYR A 130 8.19 -7.11 -5.54
C TYR A 130 6.99 -6.72 -4.69
N HIS A 131 6.82 -7.32 -3.50
CA HIS A 131 5.72 -6.97 -2.60
C HIS A 131 5.80 -5.50 -2.14
N MET A 132 6.99 -5.04 -1.74
CA MET A 132 7.23 -3.64 -1.41
C MET A 132 6.96 -2.72 -2.60
N ARG A 133 7.39 -3.10 -3.80
CA ARG A 133 7.19 -2.30 -5.01
C ARG A 133 5.72 -2.20 -5.39
N VAL A 134 4.98 -3.31 -5.32
CA VAL A 134 3.53 -3.35 -5.55
C VAL A 134 2.81 -2.47 -4.53
N LYS A 135 3.13 -2.62 -3.24
CA LYS A 135 2.56 -1.76 -2.19
C LYS A 135 2.82 -0.29 -2.49
N TRP A 136 4.05 0.07 -2.86
CA TRP A 136 4.39 1.43 -3.22
C TRP A 136 3.59 1.95 -4.42
N LEU A 137 3.42 1.14 -5.48
CA LEU A 137 2.62 1.52 -6.67
C LEU A 137 1.14 1.73 -6.32
N LEU A 138 0.62 1.03 -5.31
CA LEU A 138 -0.77 1.11 -4.85
C LEU A 138 -1.00 2.18 -3.77
N GLU A 139 0.00 2.98 -3.42
CA GLU A 139 -0.13 4.08 -2.45
C GLU A 139 -0.57 5.40 -3.13
N GLY A 140 -1.57 6.05 -2.55
CA GLY A 140 -2.03 7.40 -2.92
C GLY A 140 -2.51 7.50 -4.38
N SER A 141 -2.24 8.65 -4.99
CA SER A 141 -2.57 8.97 -6.39
C SER A 141 -1.96 8.00 -7.41
N LYS A 142 -0.86 7.33 -7.07
CA LYS A 142 -0.20 6.37 -7.98
C LYS A 142 -1.07 5.16 -8.30
N LYS A 143 -1.96 4.78 -7.38
CA LYS A 143 -2.90 3.69 -7.59
C LYS A 143 -3.87 3.96 -8.75
N LEU A 144 -4.26 5.23 -8.94
CA LEU A 144 -5.25 5.64 -9.93
C LEU A 144 -4.59 6.18 -11.20
N PHE A 145 -3.55 7.00 -11.05
CA PHE A 145 -2.94 7.75 -12.16
C PHE A 145 -1.54 7.24 -12.54
N GLY A 146 -1.01 6.27 -11.80
CA GLY A 146 0.37 5.84 -11.95
C GLY A 146 1.38 6.91 -11.51
N LEU A 147 2.63 6.72 -11.91
CA LEU A 147 3.73 7.67 -11.65
C LEU A 147 3.82 8.67 -12.79
N VAL A 148 3.64 9.96 -12.50
CA VAL A 148 3.78 11.03 -13.49
C VAL A 148 5.26 11.37 -13.68
N LYS A 149 5.79 11.07 -14.87
CA LYS A 149 7.17 11.41 -15.28
C LYS A 149 7.22 12.74 -16.03
N GLY A 150 8.44 13.26 -16.21
CA GLY A 150 8.69 14.56 -16.84
C GLY A 150 8.52 15.74 -15.88
N GLU A 151 9.10 16.88 -16.27
CA GLU A 151 9.10 18.14 -15.52
C GLU A 151 8.03 19.13 -16.01
N ARG A 152 7.54 18.94 -17.24
CA ARG A 152 6.49 19.77 -17.86
C ARG A 152 5.35 18.85 -18.24
N VAL A 153 4.20 19.02 -17.61
CA VAL A 153 3.10 18.05 -17.66
C VAL A 153 1.84 18.72 -18.20
N GLY A 154 1.13 18.05 -19.11
CA GLY A 154 -0.23 18.40 -19.49
C GLY A 154 -1.20 17.34 -18.98
N VAL A 155 -2.30 17.76 -18.36
CA VAL A 155 -3.37 16.87 -17.89
C VAL A 155 -4.64 17.21 -18.65
N LEU A 156 -5.17 16.21 -19.35
CA LEU A 156 -6.45 16.28 -20.05
C LEU A 156 -7.46 15.48 -19.22
N ILE A 157 -8.56 16.13 -18.85
CA ILE A 157 -9.54 15.64 -17.89
C ILE A 157 -10.84 15.38 -18.63
N ASP A 158 -11.23 14.11 -18.74
CA ASP A 158 -12.55 13.76 -19.27
C ASP A 158 -13.63 14.17 -18.26
N SER A 159 -14.43 15.19 -18.59
CA SER A 159 -15.54 15.68 -17.79
C SER A 159 -16.90 15.28 -18.37
N SER A 160 -16.95 14.34 -19.32
CA SER A 160 -18.21 13.83 -19.86
C SER A 160 -19.11 13.21 -18.79
N ASP A 161 -20.41 13.13 -19.06
CA ASP A 161 -21.39 12.46 -18.23
C ASP A 161 -21.06 10.96 -18.06
N ALA A 162 -20.42 10.36 -19.07
CA ALA A 162 -19.95 8.98 -19.03
C ALA A 162 -18.85 8.75 -17.99
N ASN A 163 -18.04 9.76 -17.69
CA ASN A 163 -17.02 9.68 -16.65
C ASN A 163 -17.51 10.21 -15.28
N THR A 164 -18.20 11.35 -15.27
CA THR A 164 -18.53 12.11 -14.06
C THR A 164 -19.95 11.88 -13.52
N GLY A 165 -20.85 11.32 -14.34
CA GLY A 165 -22.24 11.05 -13.97
C GLY A 165 -22.40 10.02 -12.85
N PHE A 166 -23.64 9.89 -12.35
CA PHE A 166 -24.03 8.97 -11.28
C PHE A 166 -23.27 9.20 -9.95
N GLY A 167 -22.93 10.45 -9.63
CA GLY A 167 -22.29 10.80 -8.37
C GLY A 167 -20.78 10.58 -8.30
N ARG A 168 -20.14 10.14 -9.40
CA ARG A 168 -18.68 9.88 -9.45
C ARG A 168 -17.82 11.13 -9.46
N LEU A 169 -18.38 12.29 -9.82
CA LEU A 169 -17.65 13.55 -9.92
C LEU A 169 -16.85 13.88 -8.66
N GLN A 170 -17.45 13.75 -7.47
CA GLN A 170 -16.81 14.13 -6.21
C GLN A 170 -15.56 13.29 -5.93
N ASP A 171 -15.67 11.97 -6.11
CA ASP A 171 -14.53 11.05 -5.96
C ASP A 171 -13.44 11.32 -7.00
N PHE A 172 -13.84 11.67 -8.22
CA PHE A 172 -12.91 12.00 -9.29
C PHE A 172 -12.16 13.31 -9.01
N GLN A 173 -12.85 14.37 -8.60
CA GLN A 173 -12.25 15.63 -8.18
C GLN A 173 -11.28 15.42 -7.01
N GLN A 174 -11.70 14.65 -6.01
CA GLN A 174 -10.85 14.34 -4.85
C GLN A 174 -9.60 13.57 -5.27
N SER A 175 -9.71 12.63 -6.20
CA SER A 175 -8.58 11.89 -6.77
C SER A 175 -7.62 12.81 -7.51
N LEU A 176 -8.13 13.74 -8.32
CA LEU A 176 -7.32 14.75 -9.01
C LEU A 176 -6.62 15.70 -8.04
N LEU A 177 -7.25 16.07 -6.93
CA LEU A 177 -6.61 16.86 -5.87
C LEU A 177 -5.47 16.09 -5.20
N TYR A 178 -5.64 14.79 -4.94
CA TYR A 178 -4.54 13.95 -4.45
C TYR A 178 -3.39 13.87 -5.47
N LEU A 179 -3.70 13.74 -6.77
CA LEU A 179 -2.68 13.79 -7.83
C LEU A 179 -1.93 15.13 -7.83
N MET A 180 -2.65 16.23 -7.67
CA MET A 180 -2.07 17.57 -7.59
C MET A 180 -1.08 17.68 -6.42
N ASP A 181 -1.52 17.28 -5.23
CA ASP A 181 -0.77 17.46 -4.00
C ASP A 181 0.36 16.46 -3.82
N GLU A 182 0.27 15.27 -4.39
CA GLU A 182 1.30 14.24 -4.26
C GLU A 182 2.33 14.27 -5.38
N GLN A 183 1.95 14.65 -6.61
CA GLN A 183 2.83 14.51 -7.78
C GLN A 183 3.00 15.79 -8.59
N LEU A 184 1.91 16.51 -8.91
CA LEU A 184 2.00 17.62 -9.87
C LEU A 184 2.62 18.89 -9.27
N LYS A 185 2.45 19.14 -7.97
CA LYS A 185 3.03 20.34 -7.32
C LYS A 185 4.56 20.42 -7.37
N TYR A 186 5.22 19.30 -7.65
CA TYR A 186 6.68 19.20 -7.74
C TYR A 186 7.21 19.34 -9.18
N LYS A 187 6.34 19.60 -10.15
CA LYS A 187 6.72 19.80 -11.56
C LYS A 187 7.20 21.23 -11.81
N LYS A 188 7.91 21.45 -12.91
CA LYS A 188 8.29 22.81 -13.33
C LYS A 188 7.12 23.55 -13.94
N SER A 189 6.36 22.87 -14.81
CA SER A 189 5.27 23.48 -15.55
C SER A 189 4.08 22.55 -15.70
N LEU A 190 2.88 23.12 -15.70
CA LEU A 190 1.60 22.43 -15.80
C LEU A 190 0.68 23.07 -16.85
N TYR A 191 -0.09 22.24 -17.53
CA TYR A 191 -1.25 22.61 -18.34
C TYR A 191 -2.44 21.75 -17.94
N LEU A 192 -3.62 22.36 -17.74
CA LEU A 192 -4.86 21.66 -17.42
C LEU A 192 -5.94 22.01 -18.45
N LEU A 193 -6.61 20.98 -18.95
CA LEU A 193 -7.75 21.08 -19.86
C LEU A 193 -8.77 20.01 -19.47
N SER A 194 -10.02 20.40 -19.27
CA SER A 194 -11.15 19.47 -19.24
C SER A 194 -11.79 19.38 -20.63
N PHE A 195 -12.36 18.23 -20.96
CA PHE A 195 -13.08 18.04 -22.19
C PHE A 195 -14.31 17.16 -21.98
N GLY A 196 -15.36 17.52 -22.69
CA GLY A 196 -16.62 16.81 -22.72
C GLY A 196 -17.24 17.00 -24.10
N SER A 197 -18.37 17.71 -24.19
CA SER A 197 -18.83 18.25 -25.47
C SER A 197 -17.86 19.29 -26.06
N GLU A 198 -17.33 20.17 -25.21
CA GLU A 198 -16.36 21.22 -25.60
C GLU A 198 -15.16 21.20 -24.64
N PRO A 199 -13.96 21.58 -25.09
CA PRO A 199 -12.79 21.68 -24.24
C PRO A 199 -12.78 23.00 -23.45
N GLU A 200 -12.48 22.92 -22.16
CA GLU A 200 -12.27 24.07 -21.28
C GLU A 200 -10.84 24.01 -20.72
N SER A 201 -10.03 25.02 -21.03
CA SER A 201 -8.64 25.10 -20.57
C SER A 201 -8.53 26.09 -19.42
N LEU A 202 -7.81 25.73 -18.36
CA LEU A 202 -7.54 26.65 -17.25
C LEU A 202 -6.70 27.86 -17.70
N TRP A 203 -5.70 27.61 -18.55
CA TRP A 203 -4.83 28.63 -19.12
C TRP A 203 -4.68 28.41 -20.63
N ASN A 204 -4.38 29.47 -21.38
CA ASN A 204 -4.14 29.38 -22.83
C ASN A 204 -2.86 28.61 -23.21
N HIS A 205 -1.94 28.42 -22.26
CA HIS A 205 -0.67 27.72 -22.45
C HIS A 205 -0.18 27.17 -21.10
N ALA A 206 0.77 26.23 -21.15
CA ALA A 206 1.40 25.68 -19.94
C ALA A 206 2.09 26.78 -19.12
N ARG A 207 1.89 26.79 -17.81
CA ARG A 207 2.46 27.77 -16.89
C ARG A 207 3.45 27.14 -15.93
N ASP A 208 4.42 27.92 -15.48
CA ASP A 208 5.35 27.49 -14.43
C ASP A 208 4.65 27.45 -13.07
N LEU A 209 5.01 26.48 -12.25
CA LEU A 209 4.36 26.26 -10.96
C LEU A 209 4.90 27.20 -9.88
N ASN A 210 3.98 27.97 -9.30
CA ASN A 210 4.14 28.75 -8.08
C ASN A 210 2.87 28.61 -7.21
N LEU A 211 2.84 29.22 -6.02
CA LEU A 211 1.72 29.10 -5.09
C LEU A 211 0.38 29.46 -5.73
N ARG A 212 0.34 30.58 -6.47
CA ARG A 212 -0.88 31.07 -7.13
C ARG A 212 -1.36 30.11 -8.22
N THR A 213 -0.48 29.65 -9.11
CA THR A 213 -0.89 28.72 -10.18
C THR A 213 -1.33 27.37 -9.62
N LEU A 214 -0.79 26.95 -8.48
CA LEU A 214 -1.24 25.73 -7.80
C LEU A 214 -2.63 25.89 -7.18
N GLU A 215 -2.95 27.07 -6.63
CA GLU A 215 -4.29 27.38 -6.13
C GLU A 215 -5.30 27.46 -7.29
N GLU A 216 -4.98 28.19 -8.35
CA GLU A 216 -5.78 28.25 -9.59
C GLU A 216 -6.07 26.83 -10.13
N ALA A 217 -5.06 25.95 -10.14
CA ALA A 217 -5.21 24.57 -10.57
C ALA A 217 -6.12 23.73 -9.66
N ARG A 218 -6.06 23.92 -8.34
CA ARG A 218 -6.95 23.23 -7.40
C ARG A 218 -8.39 23.73 -7.53
N ASP A 219 -8.58 25.03 -7.74
CA ASP A 219 -9.91 25.62 -7.93
C ASP A 219 -10.53 25.16 -9.25
N PHE A 220 -9.73 25.05 -10.32
CA PHE A 220 -10.17 24.44 -11.57
C PHE A 220 -10.68 22.99 -11.37
N ILE A 221 -9.92 22.17 -10.63
CA ILE A 221 -10.33 20.79 -10.32
C ILE A 221 -11.64 20.77 -9.51
N ARG A 222 -11.79 21.64 -8.51
CA ARG A 222 -13.02 21.74 -7.71
C ARG A 222 -14.22 22.26 -8.52
N GLY A 223 -13.96 23.05 -9.56
CA GLY A 223 -14.95 23.60 -10.48
C GLY A 223 -15.38 22.66 -11.61
N LEU A 224 -14.76 21.48 -11.73
CA LEU A 224 -15.18 20.47 -12.70
C LEU A 224 -16.65 20.12 -12.50
N HIS A 225 -17.38 20.02 -13.60
CA HIS A 225 -18.79 19.67 -13.64
C HIS A 225 -19.04 18.74 -14.83
N PRO A 226 -20.12 17.95 -14.82
CA PRO A 226 -20.45 17.08 -15.94
C PRO A 226 -20.77 17.94 -17.16
N ALA A 227 -20.14 17.62 -18.28
CA ALA A 227 -20.27 18.37 -19.52
C ALA A 227 -20.34 17.41 -20.71
N GLY A 228 -21.54 17.12 -21.20
CA GLY A 228 -21.74 16.34 -22.42
C GLY A 228 -21.83 14.84 -22.24
#